data_AF-A0A0K2RSE1-F1
#
_entry.id   AF-A0A0K2RSE1-F1
#
_cell.length_a   1.000
_cell.length_b   1.000
_cell.length_c   1.000
_cell.angle_alpha   90.00
_cell.angle_beta   90.00
_cell.angle_gamma   90.00
#
_symmetry.space_group_name_H-M   'P 1'
#
loop_
_entity.id
_entity.type
_entity.pdbx_description
1 polymer ?
#
loop_
_entity_poly.entity_id
_entity_poly.type
_entity_poly.pdbx_seq_one_letter_code
_entity_poly.pdbx_strand_id
1 'polypeptide(L)'
;MERFGKFVSLDAEGIHFIFHLAKAGWLRYTEQPSQTQLRMGGSNIAARIGFTKSDGSTHVGVDLTEAGTKKSLAVYVVRRPLDVPGIATLGPDPLSPAFTEETLAGILSTNAHQIKGVLRSQGVIAGIGNAYSDEILHAARISPFAIAKSLDKDTTRVLYESIESVLGAAVAAAVGKASSELKDTKRNTMRVHGRAASLAPRAGPRSARCPLPTRHCSIALAARQTERSSQTVERRGS
;
A
#
# COMPACT_ATOMS: atom_id res chain seq x y z
N MET A 1 0.03 -19.61 4.16
CA MET A 1 0.17 -18.15 4.36
C MET A 1 -0.70 -17.46 3.34
N GLU A 2 -1.50 -16.49 3.78
CA GLU A 2 -2.45 -15.74 2.94
C GLU A 2 -2.28 -14.23 3.13
N ARG A 3 -2.71 -13.43 2.15
CA ARG A 3 -2.68 -11.95 2.22
C ARG A 3 -4.08 -11.39 2.02
N PHE A 4 -4.46 -10.47 2.90
CA PHE A 4 -5.73 -9.72 2.83
C PHE A 4 -5.40 -8.23 2.78
N GLY A 5 -5.33 -7.65 1.59
CA GLY A 5 -4.88 -6.26 1.43
C GLY A 5 -3.48 -6.04 2.03
N LYS A 6 -3.39 -5.30 3.14
CA LYS A 6 -2.12 -5.03 3.85
C LYS A 6 -1.89 -5.93 5.06
N PHE A 7 -2.79 -6.87 5.32
CA PHE A 7 -2.65 -7.88 6.35
C PHE A 7 -2.04 -9.15 5.78
N VAL A 8 -1.23 -9.83 6.60
CA VAL A 8 -0.68 -11.15 6.30
C VAL A 8 -1.18 -12.12 7.36
N SER A 9 -1.64 -13.29 6.93
CA SER A 9 -2.12 -14.38 7.77
C SER A 9 -1.20 -15.59 7.67
N LEU A 10 -0.74 -16.08 8.80
CA LEU A 10 -0.08 -17.38 8.96
C LEU A 10 -1.08 -18.34 9.58
N ASP A 11 -1.35 -19.45 8.89
CA ASP A 11 -2.19 -20.53 9.40
C ASP A 11 -1.31 -21.52 10.16
N ALA A 12 -1.69 -21.79 11.41
CA ALA A 12 -1.15 -22.84 12.25
C ALA A 12 -2.30 -23.74 12.73
N GLU A 13 -2.59 -24.78 11.96
CA GLU A 13 -3.60 -25.82 12.27
C GLU A 13 -5.00 -25.24 12.55
N GLY A 14 -5.42 -24.27 11.73
CA GLY A 14 -6.75 -23.64 11.84
C GLY A 14 -6.81 -22.46 12.82
N ILE A 15 -5.67 -22.09 13.42
CA ILE A 15 -5.50 -20.80 14.11
C ILE A 15 -4.73 -19.86 13.19
N HIS A 16 -5.33 -18.71 12.90
CA HIS A 16 -4.73 -17.68 12.06
C HIS A 16 -4.03 -16.64 12.91
N PHE A 17 -2.72 -16.51 12.71
CA PHE A 17 -1.91 -15.42 13.21
C PHE A 17 -1.82 -14.31 12.15
N ILE A 18 -2.50 -13.19 12.40
CA ILE A 18 -2.69 -12.12 11.42
C ILE A 18 -2.00 -10.84 11.90
N PHE A 19 -1.28 -10.17 11.01
CA PHE A 19 -0.59 -8.93 11.37
C PHE A 19 -0.58 -7.89 10.24
N HIS A 20 -0.47 -6.63 10.66
CA HIS A 20 -0.30 -5.47 9.78
C HIS A 20 1.02 -4.76 10.12
N LEU A 21 1.91 -4.61 9.13
CA LEU A 21 3.29 -4.12 9.34
C LEU A 21 3.41 -2.59 9.48
N ALA A 22 2.32 -1.83 9.42
CA ALA A 22 2.34 -0.37 9.50
C ALA A 22 3.31 0.27 8.47
N LYS A 23 3.73 1.53 8.70
CA LYS A 23 4.53 2.30 7.74
C LYS A 23 6.00 1.87 7.68
N ALA A 24 6.54 1.35 8.78
CA ALA A 24 7.97 1.08 8.94
C ALA A 24 8.24 -0.26 9.63
N GLY A 25 7.27 -1.18 9.59
CA GLY A 25 7.45 -2.49 10.15
C GLY A 25 8.03 -3.50 9.18
N TRP A 26 8.63 -4.52 9.75
CA TRP A 26 9.31 -5.59 9.04
C TRP A 26 8.98 -6.92 9.68
N LEU A 27 8.97 -7.94 8.85
CA LEU A 27 8.93 -9.33 9.29
C LEU A 27 10.30 -9.96 9.05
N ARG A 28 10.80 -10.69 10.05
CA ARG A 28 11.97 -11.57 9.91
C ARG A 28 11.57 -12.98 10.33
N TYR A 29 11.81 -13.92 9.43
CA TYR A 29 11.71 -15.35 9.70
C TYR A 29 13.07 -15.87 10.18
N THR A 30 13.07 -16.75 11.19
CA THR A 30 14.27 -17.37 11.76
C THR A 30 13.99 -18.84 12.03
N GLU A 31 14.87 -19.73 11.58
CA GLU A 31 14.73 -21.18 11.80
C GLU A 31 15.15 -21.64 13.19
N GLN A 32 15.92 -20.81 13.90
CA GLN A 32 16.37 -21.05 15.26
C GLN A 32 16.13 -19.78 16.08
N PRO A 33 14.87 -19.48 16.46
CA PRO A 33 14.58 -18.27 17.17
C PRO A 33 15.11 -18.35 18.60
N SER A 34 15.63 -17.23 19.09
CA SER A 34 16.04 -17.12 20.48
C SER A 34 14.81 -17.15 21.39
N GLN A 35 14.87 -18.00 22.42
CA GLN A 35 13.85 -18.10 23.47
C GLN A 35 13.96 -16.98 24.52
N THR A 36 14.94 -16.09 24.38
CA THR A 36 15.11 -14.95 25.29
C THR A 36 13.89 -14.04 25.19
N GLN A 37 13.26 -13.79 26.34
CA GLN A 37 12.16 -12.83 26.42
C GLN A 37 12.61 -11.44 25.96
N LEU A 38 11.78 -10.81 25.13
CA LEU A 38 12.02 -9.45 24.68
C LEU A 38 11.95 -8.50 25.88
N ARG A 39 13.02 -7.73 26.09
CA ARG A 39 13.03 -6.66 27.09
C ARG A 39 12.34 -5.42 26.53
N MET A 40 11.40 -4.88 27.28
CA MET A 40 10.75 -3.60 26.94
C MET A 40 11.80 -2.50 26.82
N GLY A 41 11.78 -1.75 25.70
CA GLY A 41 12.71 -0.65 25.43
C GLY A 41 14.10 -1.04 24.93
N GLY A 42 14.42 -2.34 24.86
CA GLY A 42 15.74 -2.81 24.40
C GLY A 42 15.89 -2.98 22.88
N SER A 43 14.78 -2.97 22.13
CA SER A 43 14.79 -3.14 20.66
C SER A 43 13.54 -2.56 20.00
N ASN A 44 13.53 -2.48 18.67
CA ASN A 44 12.35 -2.13 17.87
C ASN A 44 11.43 -3.33 17.57
N ILE A 45 11.70 -4.51 18.14
CA ILE A 45 10.86 -5.70 17.96
C ILE A 45 9.59 -5.50 18.77
N ALA A 46 8.45 -5.45 18.07
CA ALA A 46 7.13 -5.28 18.66
C ALA A 46 6.50 -6.62 19.09
N ALA A 47 6.78 -7.70 18.35
CA ALA A 47 6.33 -9.04 18.71
C ALA A 47 7.31 -10.10 18.18
N ARG A 48 7.50 -11.17 18.95
CA ARG A 48 8.15 -12.41 18.53
C ARG A 48 7.16 -13.55 18.69
N ILE A 49 6.96 -14.31 17.63
CA ILE A 49 6.07 -15.48 17.64
C ILE A 49 6.90 -16.70 17.31
N GLY A 50 6.93 -17.66 18.24
CA GLY A 50 7.51 -18.97 18.01
C GLY A 50 6.43 -19.95 17.60
N PHE A 51 6.70 -20.76 16.59
CA PHE A 51 5.89 -21.90 16.19
C PHE A 51 6.68 -23.16 16.50
N THR A 52 6.11 -24.02 17.34
CA THR A 52 6.69 -25.32 17.68
C THR A 52 5.77 -26.40 17.16
N LYS A 53 6.32 -27.36 16.41
CA LYS A 53 5.55 -28.56 16.06
C LYS A 53 5.18 -29.36 17.31
N SER A 54 4.09 -30.11 17.23
CA SER A 54 3.59 -30.96 18.31
C SER A 54 4.60 -32.03 18.78
N ASP A 55 5.51 -32.45 17.89
CA ASP A 55 6.61 -33.39 18.18
C ASP A 55 7.84 -32.73 18.85
N GLY A 56 7.83 -31.39 19.03
CA GLY A 56 8.95 -30.62 19.57
C GLY A 56 10.17 -30.50 18.64
N SER A 57 10.14 -31.07 17.44
CA SER A 57 11.31 -31.21 16.56
C SER A 57 11.73 -29.93 15.85
N THR A 58 10.76 -29.04 15.60
CA THR A 58 10.95 -27.83 14.81
C THR A 58 10.43 -26.64 15.59
N HIS A 59 11.30 -25.65 15.80
CA HIS A 59 10.94 -24.37 16.40
C HIS A 59 11.36 -23.24 15.47
N VAL A 60 10.40 -22.61 14.80
CA VAL A 60 10.65 -21.46 13.92
C VAL A 60 10.09 -20.20 14.55
N GLY A 61 10.67 -19.05 14.24
CA GLY A 61 10.22 -17.78 14.80
C GLY A 61 10.01 -16.69 13.76
N VAL A 62 9.06 -15.84 14.09
CA VAL A 62 8.71 -14.64 13.33
C VAL A 62 8.86 -13.43 14.22
N ASP A 63 9.76 -12.53 13.85
CA ASP A 63 9.95 -11.25 14.51
C ASP A 63 9.26 -10.14 13.72
N LEU A 64 8.33 -9.46 14.36
CA LEU A 64 7.69 -8.27 13.87
C LEU A 64 8.38 -7.05 14.48
N THR A 65 9.06 -6.27 13.65
CA THR A 65 9.71 -5.02 14.05
C THR A 65 8.80 -3.86 13.72
N GLU A 66 8.71 -2.84 14.58
CA GLU A 66 8.12 -1.55 14.25
C GLU A 66 9.10 -0.42 14.58
N ALA A 67 9.81 0.08 13.58
CA ALA A 67 10.80 1.15 13.74
C ALA A 67 10.20 2.57 13.67
N GLY A 68 8.86 2.68 13.52
CA GLY A 68 8.18 3.97 13.44
C GLY A 68 8.10 4.68 14.80
N THR A 69 8.09 6.02 14.77
CA THR A 69 7.83 6.86 15.96
C THR A 69 6.37 6.77 16.41
N LYS A 70 5.44 6.71 15.45
CA LYS A 70 4.03 6.40 15.70
C LYS A 70 3.81 4.89 15.53
N LYS A 71 3.49 4.22 16.64
CA LYS A 71 3.19 2.77 16.67
C LYS A 71 1.76 2.52 16.21
N SER A 72 1.61 1.60 15.27
CA SER A 72 0.33 1.19 14.65
C SER A 72 0.38 -0.23 14.09
N LEU A 73 1.40 -1.00 14.46
CA LEU A 73 1.45 -2.43 14.18
C LEU A 73 0.32 -3.11 14.95
N ALA A 74 -0.39 -4.01 14.28
CA ALA A 74 -1.48 -4.76 14.86
C ALA A 74 -1.24 -6.26 14.66
N VAL A 75 -1.59 -7.04 15.68
CA VAL A 75 -1.49 -8.50 15.71
C VAL A 75 -2.83 -9.04 16.20
N TYR A 76 -3.34 -10.07 15.51
CA TYR A 76 -4.58 -10.76 15.84
C TYR A 76 -4.34 -12.26 15.83
N VAL A 77 -4.99 -12.97 16.75
CA VAL A 77 -5.04 -14.43 16.78
C VAL A 77 -6.51 -14.81 16.72
N VAL A 78 -6.94 -15.40 15.61
CA VAL A 78 -8.35 -15.67 15.32
C VAL A 78 -8.52 -17.05 14.71
N ARG A 79 -9.74 -17.61 14.79
CA ARG A 79 -10.07 -18.88 14.11
C ARG A 79 -10.45 -18.68 12.65
N ARG A 80 -10.92 -17.50 12.27
CA ARG A 80 -11.24 -17.16 10.87
C ARG A 80 -10.67 -15.77 10.54
N PRO A 81 -10.02 -15.57 9.39
CA PRO A 81 -9.46 -14.27 9.04
C PRO A 81 -10.49 -13.12 9.00
N LEU A 82 -11.73 -13.43 8.62
CA LEU A 82 -12.83 -12.47 8.57
C LEU A 82 -13.30 -11.98 9.95
N ASP A 83 -12.87 -12.62 11.04
CA ASP A 83 -13.16 -12.13 12.39
C ASP A 83 -12.34 -10.85 12.72
N VAL A 84 -11.30 -10.54 11.93
CA VAL A 84 -10.54 -9.29 12.06
C VAL A 84 -11.33 -8.14 11.41
N PRO A 85 -11.75 -7.10 12.15
CA PRO A 85 -12.58 -6.02 11.60
C PRO A 85 -11.98 -5.31 10.38
N GLY A 86 -10.65 -5.16 10.38
CA GLY A 86 -9.91 -4.55 9.27
C GLY A 86 -9.82 -5.42 8.02
N ILE A 87 -10.08 -6.73 8.12
CA ILE A 87 -10.15 -7.66 6.97
C ILE A 87 -11.60 -7.77 6.48
N ALA A 88 -12.56 -7.87 7.40
CA ALA A 88 -13.99 -7.99 7.08
C ALA A 88 -14.53 -6.85 6.20
N THR A 89 -13.89 -5.68 6.28
CA THR A 89 -14.31 -4.45 5.59
C THR A 89 -13.48 -4.15 4.34
N LEU A 90 -12.57 -5.04 3.93
CA LEU A 90 -11.72 -4.82 2.75
C LEU A 90 -12.52 -4.91 1.45
N GLY A 91 -12.20 -4.00 0.53
CA GLY A 91 -12.62 -4.11 -0.86
C GLY A 91 -11.86 -5.21 -1.60
N PRO A 92 -12.17 -5.45 -2.88
CA PRO A 92 -11.47 -6.42 -3.70
C PRO A 92 -9.97 -6.14 -3.79
N ASP A 93 -9.18 -7.21 -3.90
CA ASP A 93 -7.74 -7.16 -4.04
C ASP A 93 -7.36 -7.00 -5.53
N PRO A 94 -6.60 -5.96 -5.91
CA PRO A 94 -6.26 -5.69 -7.31
C PRO A 94 -5.33 -6.71 -7.96
N LEU A 95 -4.69 -7.58 -7.17
CA LEU A 95 -3.87 -8.70 -7.69
C LEU A 95 -4.64 -10.02 -7.72
N SER A 96 -5.91 -10.03 -7.33
CA SER A 96 -6.78 -11.20 -7.41
C SER A 96 -7.30 -11.37 -8.84
N PRO A 97 -7.41 -12.61 -9.36
CA PRO A 97 -8.06 -12.88 -10.64
C PRO A 97 -9.53 -12.39 -10.71
N ALA A 98 -10.18 -12.19 -9.56
CA ALA A 98 -11.54 -11.66 -9.50
C ALA A 98 -11.61 -10.13 -9.73
N PHE A 99 -10.47 -9.44 -9.72
CA PHE A 99 -10.41 -8.01 -9.99
C PHE A 99 -10.26 -7.79 -11.50
N THR A 100 -11.39 -7.58 -12.17
CA THR A 100 -11.47 -7.33 -13.61
C THR A 100 -11.71 -5.85 -13.92
N GLU A 101 -11.61 -5.47 -15.20
CA GLU A 101 -11.98 -4.13 -15.67
C GLU A 101 -13.43 -3.79 -15.28
N GLU A 102 -14.36 -4.75 -15.39
CA GLU A 102 -15.76 -4.58 -15.03
C GLU A 102 -15.95 -4.34 -13.53
N THR A 103 -15.21 -5.07 -12.69
CA THR A 103 -15.20 -4.83 -11.23
C THR A 103 -14.72 -3.42 -10.92
N LEU A 104 -13.64 -2.96 -11.57
CA LEU A 104 -13.15 -1.59 -11.41
C LEU A 104 -14.19 -0.57 -11.91
N ALA A 105 -14.79 -0.78 -13.07
CA ALA A 105 -15.80 0.12 -13.63
C ALA A 105 -17.02 0.25 -12.71
N GLY A 106 -17.50 -0.87 -12.14
CA GLY A 106 -18.60 -0.88 -11.17
C GLY A 106 -18.26 -0.11 -9.88
N ILE A 107 -17.03 -0.23 -9.40
CA ILE A 107 -16.54 0.54 -8.26
C ILE A 107 -16.50 2.05 -8.62
N LEU A 108 -15.94 2.41 -9.76
CA LEU A 108 -15.75 3.82 -10.13
C LEU A 108 -17.09 4.54 -10.36
N SER A 109 -18.06 3.87 -11.00
CA SER A 109 -19.36 4.47 -11.34
C SER A 109 -20.18 4.89 -10.12
N THR A 110 -20.00 4.23 -8.98
CA THR A 110 -20.70 4.51 -7.72
C THR A 110 -19.98 5.53 -6.84
N ASN A 111 -18.72 5.86 -7.14
CA ASN A 111 -17.89 6.71 -6.29
C ASN A 111 -17.80 8.16 -6.80
N ALA A 112 -18.38 9.09 -6.04
CA ALA A 112 -18.34 10.52 -6.35
C ALA A 112 -17.08 11.25 -5.83
N HIS A 113 -16.14 10.53 -5.22
CA HIS A 113 -14.91 11.09 -4.67
C HIS A 113 -13.79 11.20 -5.72
N GLN A 114 -12.72 11.91 -5.36
CA GLN A 114 -11.51 11.99 -6.17
C GLN A 114 -10.87 10.61 -6.32
N ILE A 115 -10.40 10.29 -7.53
CA ILE A 115 -9.86 8.98 -7.89
C ILE A 115 -8.71 8.55 -7.00
N LYS A 116 -7.83 9.48 -6.59
CA LYS A 116 -6.73 9.16 -5.66
C LYS A 116 -7.24 8.73 -4.29
N GLY A 117 -8.32 9.35 -3.81
CA GLY A 117 -8.98 8.96 -2.56
C GLY A 117 -9.60 7.57 -2.65
N VAL A 118 -10.29 7.29 -3.75
CA VAL A 118 -10.91 5.98 -4.05
C VAL A 118 -9.86 4.88 -4.08
N LEU A 119 -8.78 5.05 -4.85
CA LEU A 119 -7.68 4.07 -4.94
C LEU A 119 -6.99 3.84 -3.60
N ARG A 120 -7.01 4.80 -2.66
CA ARG A 120 -6.36 4.65 -1.35
C ARG A 120 -7.29 4.02 -0.30
N SER A 121 -8.60 4.04 -0.55
CA SER A 121 -9.60 3.55 0.39
C SER A 121 -9.59 2.03 0.45
N GLN A 122 -9.16 1.46 1.58
CA GLN A 122 -8.99 0.01 1.71
C GLN A 122 -10.32 -0.76 1.63
N GLY A 123 -11.44 -0.13 1.98
CA GLY A 123 -12.77 -0.72 1.84
C GLY A 123 -13.34 -0.65 0.43
N VAL A 124 -12.69 0.10 -0.47
CA VAL A 124 -13.08 0.18 -1.87
C VAL A 124 -12.15 -0.68 -2.73
N ILE A 125 -10.84 -0.53 -2.56
CA ILE A 125 -9.83 -1.38 -3.19
C ILE A 125 -8.74 -1.66 -2.14
N ALA A 126 -8.56 -2.93 -1.79
CA ALA A 126 -7.60 -3.33 -0.77
C ALA A 126 -6.16 -3.30 -1.31
N GLY A 127 -5.19 -3.00 -0.46
CA GLY A 127 -3.77 -3.16 -0.80
C GLY A 127 -3.10 -1.97 -1.49
N ILE A 128 -3.83 -1.14 -2.25
CA ILE A 128 -3.24 0.05 -2.87
C ILE A 128 -2.87 1.08 -1.78
N GLY A 129 -1.62 1.54 -1.81
CA GLY A 129 -1.07 2.52 -0.88
C GLY A 129 -0.79 3.86 -1.54
N ASN A 130 -0.51 4.88 -0.73
CA ASN A 130 -0.30 6.25 -1.22
C ASN A 130 0.77 6.38 -2.31
N ALA A 131 1.84 5.58 -2.23
CA ALA A 131 2.89 5.59 -3.25
C ALA A 131 2.40 4.97 -4.56
N TYR A 132 1.79 3.78 -4.50
CA TYR A 132 1.30 3.12 -5.71
C TYR A 132 0.13 3.86 -6.36
N SER A 133 -0.76 4.49 -5.59
CA SER A 133 -1.81 5.34 -6.18
C SER A 133 -1.21 6.50 -7.00
N ASP A 134 -0.08 7.08 -6.56
CA ASP A 134 0.59 8.12 -7.34
C ASP A 134 1.21 7.57 -8.63
N GLU A 135 1.86 6.42 -8.57
CA GLU A 135 2.50 5.77 -9.73
C GLU A 135 1.47 5.27 -10.75
N ILE A 136 0.36 4.67 -10.28
CA ILE A 136 -0.74 4.19 -11.13
C ILE A 136 -1.39 5.35 -11.87
N LEU A 137 -1.75 6.43 -11.16
CA LEU A 137 -2.36 7.60 -11.78
C LEU A 137 -1.42 8.29 -12.76
N HIS A 138 -0.12 8.31 -12.46
CA HIS A 138 0.87 8.82 -13.39
C HIS A 138 0.99 7.96 -14.65
N ALA A 139 1.05 6.64 -14.50
CA ALA A 139 1.10 5.70 -15.62
C ALA A 139 -0.14 5.82 -16.51
N ALA A 140 -1.32 5.92 -15.90
CA ALA A 140 -2.59 6.12 -16.58
C ALA A 140 -2.79 7.55 -17.13
N ARG A 141 -1.90 8.50 -16.78
CA ARG A 141 -2.01 9.93 -17.08
C ARG A 141 -3.33 10.57 -16.60
N ILE A 142 -3.84 10.11 -15.47
CA ILE A 142 -5.08 10.60 -14.85
C ILE A 142 -4.74 11.61 -13.75
N SER A 143 -5.45 12.74 -13.72
CA SER A 143 -5.31 13.71 -12.63
C SER A 143 -5.76 13.08 -11.31
N PRO A 144 -4.99 13.24 -10.21
CA PRO A 144 -5.40 12.72 -8.90
C PRO A 144 -6.68 13.36 -8.35
N PHE A 145 -7.07 14.51 -8.91
CA PHE A 145 -8.27 15.26 -8.54
C PHE A 145 -9.47 14.94 -9.43
N ALA A 146 -9.30 14.10 -10.46
CA ALA A 146 -10.42 13.65 -11.28
C ALA A 146 -11.45 12.92 -10.41
N ILE A 147 -12.73 13.09 -10.70
CA ILE A 147 -13.82 12.40 -10.00
C ILE A 147 -13.93 10.98 -10.56
N ALA A 148 -13.99 9.96 -9.69
CA ALA A 148 -13.98 8.56 -10.10
C ALA A 148 -15.16 8.22 -11.04
N LYS A 149 -16.39 8.60 -10.69
CA LYS A 149 -17.58 8.37 -11.51
C LYS A 149 -17.61 9.14 -12.85
N SER A 150 -16.71 10.10 -13.08
CA SER A 150 -16.67 10.85 -14.34
C SER A 150 -15.68 10.26 -15.35
N LEU A 151 -15.01 9.16 -15.02
CA LEU A 151 -14.10 8.49 -15.95
C LEU A 151 -14.92 7.71 -16.99
N ASP A 152 -14.58 7.90 -18.27
CA ASP A 152 -15.17 7.13 -19.35
C ASP A 152 -14.61 5.70 -19.40
N LYS A 153 -15.17 4.88 -20.29
CA LYS A 153 -14.80 3.48 -20.44
C LYS A 153 -13.33 3.32 -20.85
N ASP A 154 -12.86 4.11 -21.80
CA ASP A 154 -11.47 4.03 -22.28
C ASP A 154 -10.47 4.41 -21.18
N THR A 155 -10.78 5.44 -20.40
CA THR A 155 -9.95 5.88 -19.27
C THR A 155 -9.97 4.83 -18.15
N THR A 156 -11.11 4.18 -17.92
CA THR A 156 -11.24 3.08 -16.94
C THR A 156 -10.36 1.89 -17.34
N ARG A 157 -10.38 1.50 -18.62
CA ARG A 157 -9.51 0.45 -19.14
C ARG A 157 -8.03 0.78 -18.98
N VAL A 158 -7.62 1.98 -19.37
CA VAL A 158 -6.22 2.44 -19.19
C VAL A 158 -5.81 2.44 -17.71
N LEU A 159 -6.71 2.82 -16.82
CA LEU A 159 -6.47 2.76 -15.38
C LEU A 159 -6.30 1.31 -14.90
N TYR A 160 -7.17 0.39 -15.34
CA TYR A 160 -7.08 -1.02 -15.01
C TYR A 160 -5.73 -1.62 -15.44
N GLU A 161 -5.36 -1.46 -16.71
CA GLU A 161 -4.07 -1.92 -17.26
C GLU A 161 -2.88 -1.31 -16.49
N SER A 162 -2.98 -0.05 -16.07
CA SER A 162 -1.96 0.63 -15.28
C SER A 162 -1.85 0.07 -13.85
N ILE A 163 -2.96 -0.33 -13.23
CA ILE A 163 -2.97 -0.98 -11.91
C ILE A 163 -2.21 -2.31 -11.99
N GLU A 164 -2.59 -3.17 -12.94
CA GLU A 164 -1.95 -4.48 -13.12
C GLU A 164 -0.46 -4.34 -13.42
N SER A 165 -0.09 -3.46 -14.35
CA SER A 165 1.31 -3.26 -14.74
C SER A 165 2.17 -2.77 -13.57
N VAL A 166 1.72 -1.74 -12.85
CA VAL A 166 2.51 -1.13 -11.76
C VAL A 166 2.63 -2.08 -10.57
N LEU A 167 1.53 -2.73 -10.16
CA LEU A 167 1.56 -3.64 -9.02
C LEU A 167 2.28 -4.94 -9.36
N GLY A 168 2.06 -5.51 -10.56
CA GLY A 168 2.76 -6.70 -11.03
C GLY A 168 4.27 -6.49 -11.12
N ALA A 169 4.71 -5.36 -11.69
CA ALA A 169 6.13 -5.01 -11.74
C ALA A 169 6.73 -4.82 -10.33
N ALA A 170 5.96 -4.24 -9.39
CA ALA A 170 6.41 -4.06 -8.02
C ALA A 170 6.58 -5.41 -7.29
N VAL A 171 5.68 -6.36 -7.51
CA VAL A 171 5.79 -7.72 -6.97
C VAL A 171 7.01 -8.43 -7.56
N ALA A 172 7.14 -8.43 -8.89
CA ALA A 172 8.26 -9.07 -9.57
C ALA A 172 9.62 -8.51 -9.11
N ALA A 173 9.72 -7.20 -8.90
CA ALA A 173 10.94 -6.55 -8.44
C ALA A 173 11.27 -6.79 -6.95
N ALA A 174 10.29 -7.25 -6.16
CA ALA A 174 10.43 -7.49 -4.73
C ALA A 174 10.78 -8.96 -4.40
N VAL A 175 10.40 -9.91 -5.27
CA VAL A 175 10.73 -11.33 -5.09
C VAL A 175 12.26 -11.52 -5.12
N GLY A 176 12.79 -12.27 -4.15
CA GLY A 176 14.21 -12.63 -4.08
C GLY A 176 15.15 -11.57 -3.52
N LYS A 177 14.65 -10.41 -3.06
CA LYS A 177 15.48 -9.36 -2.46
C LYS A 177 15.47 -9.36 -0.94
N ALA A 178 16.61 -9.04 -0.34
CA ALA A 178 16.73 -8.89 1.10
C ALA A 178 15.90 -7.71 1.62
N SER A 179 15.36 -7.83 2.85
CA SER A 179 14.48 -6.83 3.44
C SER A 179 15.09 -5.42 3.46
N SER A 180 16.40 -5.27 3.72
CA SER A 180 17.09 -3.98 3.69
C SER A 180 17.03 -3.28 2.33
N GLU A 181 17.07 -4.05 1.24
CA GLU A 181 17.12 -3.54 -0.13
C GLU A 181 15.74 -3.21 -0.70
N LEU A 182 14.67 -3.71 -0.07
CA LEU A 182 13.29 -3.48 -0.53
C LEU A 182 12.88 -2.01 -0.43
N LYS A 183 13.29 -1.29 0.64
CA LYS A 183 12.96 0.13 0.79
C LYS A 183 13.64 1.00 -0.26
N ASP A 184 14.91 0.72 -0.55
CA ASP A 184 15.71 1.49 -1.50
C ASP A 184 15.36 1.13 -2.94
N THR A 185 15.14 -0.15 -3.24
CA THR A 185 14.58 -0.61 -4.52
C THR A 185 13.25 0.09 -4.79
N LYS A 186 12.33 0.07 -3.83
CA LYS A 186 11.01 0.73 -3.97
C LYS A 186 11.14 2.22 -4.24
N ARG A 187 12.06 2.93 -3.58
CA ARG A 187 12.29 4.36 -3.82
C ARG A 187 12.91 4.62 -5.19
N ASN A 188 13.82 3.76 -5.62
CA ASN A 188 14.56 3.93 -6.87
C ASN A 188 13.73 3.60 -8.12
N THR A 189 12.75 2.68 -8.00
CA THR A 189 11.85 2.32 -9.11
C THR A 189 10.69 3.30 -9.30
N MET A 190 10.35 4.11 -8.29
CA MET A 190 9.26 5.08 -8.35
C MET A 190 9.59 6.26 -9.26
N ARG A 191 8.67 6.61 -10.15
CA ARG A 191 8.84 7.69 -11.13
C ARG A 191 8.41 9.03 -10.59
N VAL A 192 7.37 9.07 -9.74
CA VAL A 192 6.75 10.32 -9.26
C VAL A 192 6.74 10.41 -7.74
N HIS A 193 6.47 9.31 -7.05
CA HIS A 193 6.37 9.33 -5.60
C HIS A 193 7.72 9.62 -4.95
N GLY A 194 7.78 10.70 -4.15
CA GLY A 194 9.02 11.15 -3.50
C GLY A 194 10.00 11.91 -4.39
N ARG A 195 9.66 12.18 -5.67
CA ARG A 195 10.51 12.91 -6.63
C ARG A 195 10.02 14.33 -6.93
N ALA A 196 9.74 15.11 -5.88
CA ALA A 196 9.22 16.48 -6.02
C ALA A 196 10.18 17.44 -6.76
N ALA A 197 11.49 17.15 -6.76
CA ALA A 197 12.52 18.07 -7.28
C ALA A 197 13.12 17.66 -8.65
N SER A 198 12.70 16.55 -9.27
CA SER A 198 13.37 16.01 -10.48
C SER A 198 12.46 15.66 -11.66
N LEU A 199 11.19 16.10 -11.65
CA LEU A 199 10.29 15.83 -12.76
C LEU A 199 10.50 16.84 -13.91
N ALA A 200 11.40 16.49 -14.84
CA ALA A 200 11.39 17.07 -16.18
C ALA A 200 10.20 16.51 -16.98
N PRO A 201 9.42 17.35 -17.69
CA PRO A 201 8.25 16.89 -18.42
C PRO A 201 8.67 16.06 -19.64
N ARG A 202 8.55 14.73 -19.58
CA ARG A 202 8.56 13.89 -20.79
C ARG A 202 7.19 13.95 -21.46
N ALA A 203 7.07 14.82 -22.45
CA ALA A 203 5.94 14.84 -23.37
C ALA A 203 5.97 13.59 -24.26
N GLY A 204 5.02 12.67 -24.08
CA GLY A 204 4.70 11.63 -25.06
C GLY A 204 3.50 12.05 -25.92
N PRO A 205 3.34 11.51 -27.14
CA PRO A 205 2.35 11.99 -28.09
C PRO A 205 0.91 11.82 -27.57
N ARG A 206 0.05 12.74 -28.02
CA ARG A 206 -1.34 12.94 -27.61
C ARG A 206 -2.23 11.77 -28.06
N SER A 207 -2.86 11.07 -27.12
CA SER A 207 -4.15 10.40 -27.35
C SER A 207 -4.89 10.16 -26.03
N ALA A 208 -5.48 11.24 -25.51
CA ALA A 208 -6.68 11.22 -24.67
C ALA A 208 -7.04 12.69 -24.48
N ARG A 209 -8.26 13.06 -24.85
CA ARG A 209 -8.76 14.44 -24.77
C ARG A 209 -8.92 14.79 -23.29
N CYS A 210 -7.84 15.27 -22.67
CA CYS A 210 -7.88 15.86 -21.35
C CYS A 210 -8.81 17.10 -21.42
N PRO A 211 -9.92 17.16 -20.64
CA PRO A 211 -10.85 18.31 -20.70
C PRO A 211 -10.28 19.57 -20.06
N LEU A 212 -9.02 19.56 -19.59
CA LEU A 212 -8.40 20.69 -18.91
C LEU A 212 -7.19 21.21 -19.69
N PRO A 213 -7.05 22.54 -19.85
CA PRO A 213 -5.95 23.13 -20.57
C PRO A 213 -4.63 22.72 -19.93
N THR A 214 -3.59 22.49 -20.73
CA THR A 214 -2.26 21.97 -20.38
C THR A 214 -1.58 22.61 -19.16
N ARG A 215 -2.00 23.82 -18.76
CA ARG A 215 -1.60 24.50 -17.52
C ARG A 215 -2.09 23.78 -16.25
N HIS A 216 -3.22 23.08 -16.28
CA HIS A 216 -3.77 22.34 -15.13
C HIS A 216 -3.05 21.03 -14.84
N CYS A 217 -2.41 20.41 -15.84
CA CYS A 217 -1.59 19.20 -15.63
C CYS A 217 -0.29 19.54 -14.88
N SER A 218 0.30 20.69 -15.18
CA SER A 218 1.45 21.25 -14.43
C SER A 218 1.04 21.69 -13.02
N ILE A 219 -0.16 22.27 -12.87
CA ILE A 219 -0.71 22.69 -11.57
C ILE A 219 -1.05 21.48 -10.69
N ALA A 220 -1.51 20.35 -11.21
CA ALA A 220 -1.78 19.16 -10.38
C ALA A 220 -0.50 18.55 -9.77
N LEU A 221 0.64 18.73 -10.44
CA LEU A 221 1.97 18.37 -9.91
C LEU A 221 2.45 19.39 -8.87
N ALA A 222 2.18 20.69 -9.09
CA ALA A 222 2.55 21.80 -8.20
C ALA A 222 1.63 21.93 -6.96
N ALA A 223 0.36 21.56 -7.04
CA ALA A 223 -0.62 21.61 -5.94
C ALA A 223 -0.29 20.64 -4.80
N ARG A 224 0.70 19.75 -4.97
CA ARG A 224 1.33 19.03 -3.85
C ARG A 224 2.05 19.96 -2.86
N GLN A 225 2.28 21.24 -3.20
CA GLN A 225 3.13 22.15 -2.43
C GLN A 225 2.40 23.06 -1.42
N THR A 226 1.08 23.30 -1.53
CA THR A 226 0.41 24.24 -0.62
C THR A 226 -0.05 23.61 0.70
N GLU A 227 -0.42 22.33 0.74
CA GLU A 227 -0.90 21.70 1.99
C GLU A 227 0.20 21.36 3.02
N ARG A 228 1.49 21.46 2.65
CA ARG A 228 2.61 21.26 3.60
C ARG A 228 3.11 22.55 4.24
N SER A 229 2.53 23.70 3.86
CA SER A 229 3.01 25.04 4.25
C SER A 229 2.04 25.81 5.15
N SER A 230 0.82 25.29 5.40
CA SER A 230 -0.21 26.00 6.20
C SER A 230 -0.46 25.40 7.59
N GLN A 231 0.39 24.50 8.08
CA GLN A 231 0.38 24.05 9.48
C GLN A 231 1.71 24.32 10.19
N THR A 232 2.24 25.53 10.05
CA THR A 232 3.23 26.08 10.99
C THR A 232 3.17 27.59 10.90
N VAL A 233 2.39 28.24 11.76
CA VAL A 233 2.54 29.58 12.35
C VAL A 233 1.19 29.96 12.95
N GLU A 234 1.05 29.73 14.25
CA GLU A 234 0.50 30.69 15.22
C GLU A 234 0.53 30.05 16.60
N ARG A 235 1.62 30.31 17.33
CA ARG A 235 1.67 30.38 18.79
C ARG A 235 2.98 31.06 19.20
N ARG A 236 2.95 32.39 19.27
CA ARG A 236 3.81 33.22 20.14
C ARG A 236 3.09 34.55 20.45
N GLY A 237 3.06 34.91 21.74
CA GLY A 237 2.66 36.21 22.29
C GLY A 237 1.14 36.35 22.45
N SER A 238 0.57 36.64 23.60
CA SER A 238 1.07 37.38 24.78
C SER A 238 0.75 36.69 26.10
#